data_AF-A0AAV9W408-F1
#
_entry.id   AF-A0AAV9W408-F1
#
_cell.length_a   1.000
_cell.length_b   1.000
_cell.length_c   1.000
_cell.angle_alpha   90.00
_cell.angle_beta   90.00
_cell.angle_gamma   90.00
#
_symmetry.space_group_name_H-M   'P 1'
#
loop_
_entity.id
_entity.type
_entity.pdbx_description
1 polymer ?
#
loop_
_entity_poly.entity_id
_entity_poly.type
_entity_poly.pdbx_seq_one_letter_code
_entity_poly.pdbx_strand_id
1 'polypeptide(L)'
;MPVTGLYFHPDSGTTQSPAAAIHDRLSKRYQPTLTAKWALEHRLLRENGPPSSSNPTSQPSLQAPIPQSSPQTRYMQYLDLSFHPGKRFCLVDKSIVTVDPDFEHILSSKLQGLWSMRLTLKAEGSILELEDFKIKIATLSQGSMIKGVLMEVEYLSCKYLEEGEAVIRDFIEQLELPSGPNVKLYFSRAPSSGDGDGEREFGILDTGMQYMELLRLR
;
A
#
# COMPACT_ATOMS: atom_id res chain seq x y z
N MET A 1 -6.95 -14.52 -8.54
CA MET A 1 -7.06 -13.08 -8.92
C MET A 1 -5.86 -12.78 -9.83
N PRO A 2 -5.94 -11.87 -10.81
CA PRO A 2 -4.79 -11.57 -11.66
C PRO A 2 -3.57 -11.11 -10.86
N VAL A 3 -2.37 -11.42 -11.33
CA VAL A 3 -1.14 -11.01 -10.63
C VAL A 3 -0.96 -9.50 -10.77
N THR A 4 -0.64 -8.82 -9.67
CA THR A 4 -0.34 -7.38 -9.66
C THR A 4 1.11 -7.12 -9.28
N GLY A 5 1.70 -6.09 -9.91
CA GLY A 5 2.97 -5.49 -9.51
C GLY A 5 2.81 -3.99 -9.30
N LEU A 6 3.45 -3.45 -8.26
CA LEU A 6 3.41 -2.01 -7.95
C LEU A 6 4.75 -1.35 -8.19
N TYR A 7 4.77 -0.40 -9.12
CA TYR A 7 5.89 0.49 -9.38
C TYR A 7 5.66 1.84 -8.67
N PHE A 8 6.64 2.31 -7.93
CA PHE A 8 6.62 3.64 -7.31
C PHE A 8 7.86 4.43 -7.68
N HIS A 9 7.63 5.65 -8.14
CA HIS A 9 8.68 6.64 -8.37
C HIS A 9 8.41 7.85 -7.47
N PRO A 10 9.27 8.13 -6.47
CA PRO A 10 9.08 9.26 -5.57
C PRO A 10 9.17 10.58 -6.32
N ASP A 11 8.57 11.63 -5.76
CA ASP A 11 8.72 12.96 -6.31
C ASP A 11 10.18 13.42 -6.22
N SER A 12 10.74 13.83 -7.36
CA SER A 12 12.09 14.38 -7.48
C SER A 12 12.14 15.89 -7.27
N GLY A 13 10.99 16.54 -7.01
CA GLY A 13 10.90 18.00 -6.90
C GLY A 13 11.07 18.73 -8.24
N THR A 14 10.97 17.99 -9.35
CA THR A 14 11.04 18.51 -10.72
C THR A 14 9.68 19.04 -11.15
N THR A 15 9.65 20.03 -12.04
CA THR A 15 8.40 20.62 -12.55
C THR A 15 7.60 19.69 -13.47
N GLN A 16 8.20 18.60 -13.96
CA GLN A 16 7.51 17.62 -14.79
C GLN A 16 6.67 16.67 -13.93
N SER A 17 5.41 16.46 -14.32
CA SER A 17 4.53 15.45 -13.73
C SER A 17 5.02 14.05 -14.13
N PRO A 18 5.54 13.23 -13.19
CA PRO A 18 6.02 11.88 -13.51
C PRO A 18 4.92 10.98 -14.07
N ALA A 19 3.67 11.16 -13.60
CA ALA A 19 2.51 10.43 -14.10
C ALA A 19 2.24 10.72 -15.58
N ALA A 20 2.36 11.99 -16.01
CA ALA A 20 2.20 12.35 -17.42
C ALA A 20 3.30 11.73 -18.29
N ALA A 21 4.54 11.71 -17.80
CA ALA A 21 5.66 11.09 -18.52
C ALA A 21 5.48 9.57 -18.73
N ILE A 22 4.97 8.86 -17.71
CA ILE A 22 4.64 7.43 -17.83
C ILE A 22 3.50 7.24 -18.84
N HIS A 23 2.45 8.05 -18.74
CA HIS A 23 1.31 7.99 -19.66
C HIS A 23 1.74 8.22 -21.12
N ASP A 24 2.61 9.19 -21.37
CA ASP A 24 3.12 9.48 -22.71
C ASP A 24 3.96 8.34 -23.28
N ARG A 25 4.81 7.71 -22.47
CA ARG A 25 5.61 6.54 -22.89
C ARG A 25 4.73 5.36 -23.24
N LEU A 26 3.76 5.06 -22.39
CA LEU A 26 2.80 3.98 -22.59
C LEU A 26 1.97 4.23 -23.86
N SER A 27 1.49 5.47 -24.05
CA SER A 27 0.71 5.89 -25.22
C SER A 27 1.49 5.78 -26.53
N LYS A 28 2.76 6.22 -26.54
CA LYS A 28 3.63 6.15 -27.73
C LYS A 28 3.94 4.72 -28.15
N ARG A 29 4.10 3.81 -27.19
CA ARG A 29 4.55 2.44 -27.47
C ARG A 29 3.40 1.48 -27.75
N TYR A 30 2.31 1.59 -27.00
CA TYR A 30 1.28 0.55 -26.96
C TYR A 30 -0.14 1.06 -27.26
N GLN A 31 -0.37 2.37 -27.30
CA GLN A 31 -1.69 2.97 -27.57
C GLN A 31 -2.83 2.34 -26.71
N PRO A 32 -2.69 2.30 -25.38
CA PRO A 32 -3.69 1.70 -24.50
C PRO A 32 -5.00 2.50 -24.53
N THR A 33 -6.09 1.85 -24.13
CA THR A 33 -7.40 2.50 -24.03
C THR A 33 -7.63 3.03 -22.62
N LEU A 34 -7.93 4.32 -22.47
CA LEU A 34 -8.35 4.91 -21.20
C LEU A 34 -9.77 4.45 -20.86
N THR A 35 -9.96 3.80 -19.71
CA THR A 35 -11.26 3.20 -19.36
C THR A 35 -11.96 3.88 -18.19
N ALA A 36 -11.23 4.30 -17.15
CA ALA A 36 -11.83 4.89 -15.96
C ALA A 36 -10.84 5.75 -15.17
N LYS A 37 -11.37 6.47 -14.19
CA LYS A 37 -10.55 7.11 -13.13
C LYS A 37 -10.23 6.09 -12.05
N TRP A 38 -9.10 6.30 -11.38
CA TRP A 38 -8.65 5.50 -10.26
C TRP A 38 -8.37 6.39 -9.05
N ALA A 39 -8.78 5.94 -7.87
CA ALA A 39 -8.41 6.54 -6.62
C ALA A 39 -8.03 5.49 -5.57
N LEU A 40 -7.14 5.87 -4.66
CA LEU A 40 -6.89 5.12 -3.44
C LEU A 40 -6.76 6.06 -2.26
N GLU A 41 -7.07 5.55 -1.08
CA GLU A 41 -6.81 6.23 0.18
C GLU A 41 -6.15 5.27 1.16
N HIS A 42 -5.01 5.69 1.70
CA HIS A 42 -4.29 4.97 2.74
C HIS A 42 -4.23 5.80 4.00
N ARG A 43 -4.40 5.15 5.14
CA ARG A 43 -4.43 5.76 6.46
C ARG A 43 -3.54 4.97 7.41
N LEU A 44 -2.69 5.68 8.15
CA LEU A 44 -1.91 5.12 9.24
C LEU A 44 -2.49 5.58 10.56
N LEU A 45 -2.90 4.63 11.40
CA LEU A 45 -3.35 4.88 12.76
C LEU A 45 -2.33 4.36 13.75
N ARG A 46 -2.13 5.10 14.83
CA ARG A 46 -1.30 4.70 15.96
C ARG A 46 -2.19 4.22 17.09
N GLU A 47 -1.82 3.12 17.73
CA GLU A 47 -2.46 2.70 18.97
C GLU A 47 -2.19 3.74 20.06
N ASN A 48 -3.24 4.09 20.78
CA ASN A 48 -3.15 4.84 22.02
C ASN A 48 -2.81 3.82 23.10
N GLY A 49 -1.62 3.92 23.69
CA GLY A 49 -1.26 3.09 24.84
C GLY A 49 -2.26 3.27 25.98
N PRO A 50 -2.27 2.36 26.98
CA PRO A 50 -3.09 2.56 28.16
C PRO A 50 -2.80 3.96 28.74
N PRO A 51 -3.82 4.69 29.22
CA PRO A 51 -3.60 5.96 29.87
C PRO A 51 -2.57 5.72 30.98
N SER A 52 -1.40 6.33 30.85
CA SER A 52 -0.35 6.25 31.85
C SER A 52 -0.93 6.77 33.16
N SER A 53 -1.24 5.87 34.09
CA SER A 53 -1.52 6.20 35.48
C SER A 53 -0.20 6.58 36.16
N SER A 54 0.35 7.73 35.79
CA SER A 54 1.45 8.33 36.54
C SER A 54 0.89 8.92 37.83
N ASN A 55 0.75 8.08 38.86
CA ASN A 55 0.74 8.57 40.24
C ASN A 55 2.19 8.87 40.62
N PRO A 56 2.56 10.12 40.94
CA PRO A 56 3.85 10.40 41.53
C PRO A 56 3.75 10.04 43.02
N THR A 57 3.96 8.78 43.36
CA THR A 57 4.19 8.40 44.76
C THR A 57 5.63 7.94 44.88
N SER A 58 6.46 8.88 45.34
CA SER A 58 7.84 8.68 45.72
C SER A 58 7.94 7.66 46.86
N GLN A 59 8.42 6.45 46.54
CA GLN A 59 9.00 5.53 47.52
C GLN A 59 10.36 5.04 47.00
N PRO A 60 11.44 5.13 47.78
CA PRO A 60 12.74 4.58 47.40
C PRO A 60 12.73 3.07 47.67
N SER A 61 12.88 2.25 46.62
CA SER A 61 13.20 0.84 46.78
C SER A 61 14.42 0.47 45.94
N LEU A 62 15.38 -0.18 46.60
CA LEU A 62 16.56 -0.80 46.02
C LEU A 62 16.13 -2.10 45.33
N GLN A 63 15.89 -2.08 44.01
CA GLN A 63 15.67 -3.30 43.23
C GLN A 63 16.43 -3.29 41.91
N ALA A 64 16.98 -4.46 41.59
CA ALA A 64 17.77 -4.78 40.40
C ALA A 64 17.04 -4.43 39.08
N PRO A 65 17.78 -4.19 37.97
CA PRO A 65 17.17 -3.76 36.72
C PRO A 65 16.35 -4.90 36.09
N ILE A 66 15.03 -4.80 36.19
CA ILE A 66 14.09 -5.55 35.35
C ILE A 66 14.24 -4.99 33.93
N PRO A 67 14.40 -5.81 32.87
CA PRO A 67 14.44 -5.30 31.51
C PRO A 67 13.08 -4.70 31.17
N GLN A 68 13.00 -3.37 31.22
CA GLN A 68 11.86 -2.61 30.73
C GLN A 68 11.79 -2.82 29.21
N SER A 69 10.95 -3.76 28.76
CA SER A 69 10.50 -3.75 27.37
C SER A 69 9.76 -2.43 27.17
N SER A 70 10.34 -1.51 26.41
CA SER A 70 9.66 -0.28 26.03
C SER A 70 8.31 -0.64 25.40
N PRO A 71 7.21 0.06 25.75
CA PRO A 71 5.91 -0.23 25.16
C PRO A 71 6.02 -0.03 23.64
N GLN A 72 5.98 -1.12 22.88
CA GLN A 72 6.05 -1.06 21.42
C GLN A 72 4.79 -0.38 20.92
N THR A 73 4.96 0.79 20.31
CA THR A 73 3.86 1.51 19.67
C THR A 73 3.39 0.71 18.45
N ARG A 74 2.15 0.22 18.48
CA ARG A 74 1.55 -0.50 17.35
C ARG A 74 0.89 0.46 16.37
N TYR A 75 0.91 0.05 15.11
CA TYR A 75 0.31 0.79 14.01
C TYR A 75 -0.68 -0.09 13.26
N MET A 76 -1.79 0.51 12.87
CA MET A 76 -2.77 -0.07 11.96
C MET A 76 -2.68 0.69 10.63
N GLN A 77 -2.53 -0.04 9.54
CA GLN A 77 -2.70 0.51 8.20
C GLN A 77 -4.10 0.18 7.69
N TYR A 78 -4.79 1.17 7.16
CA TYR A 78 -6.10 1.04 6.52
C TYR A 78 -5.99 1.51 5.07
N LEU A 79 -6.52 0.73 4.14
CA LEU A 79 -6.42 0.99 2.71
C LEU A 79 -7.78 0.80 2.03
N ASP A 80 -8.12 1.80 1.22
CA ASP A 80 -9.23 1.84 0.29
C ASP A 80 -8.70 1.86 -1.14
N LEU A 81 -9.18 0.94 -1.97
CA LEU A 81 -8.90 0.89 -3.40
C LEU A 81 -10.23 1.03 -4.16
N SER A 82 -10.37 2.08 -4.97
CA SER A 82 -11.64 2.38 -5.64
C SER A 82 -12.12 1.29 -6.61
N PHE A 83 -11.22 0.42 -7.08
CA PHE A 83 -11.50 -0.67 -7.99
C PHE A 83 -11.85 -2.00 -7.29
N HIS A 84 -11.80 -2.03 -5.96
CA HIS A 84 -12.33 -3.11 -5.13
C HIS A 84 -13.48 -2.60 -4.27
N PRO A 85 -14.62 -2.20 -4.88
CA PRO A 85 -15.74 -1.66 -4.14
C PRO A 85 -16.25 -2.67 -3.10
N GLY A 86 -16.58 -2.17 -1.92
CA GLY A 86 -17.08 -2.99 -0.81
C GLY A 86 -16.01 -3.73 -0.03
N LYS A 87 -14.72 -3.63 -0.38
CA LYS A 87 -13.62 -4.22 0.40
C LYS A 87 -12.60 -3.16 0.81
N ARG A 88 -12.22 -3.18 2.07
CA ARG A 88 -11.11 -2.38 2.62
C ARG A 88 -10.09 -3.30 3.23
N PHE A 89 -8.83 -2.89 3.26
CA PHE A 89 -7.77 -3.70 3.83
C PHE A 89 -7.33 -3.09 5.15
N CYS A 90 -7.14 -3.95 6.14
CA CYS A 90 -6.60 -3.58 7.43
C CYS A 90 -5.38 -4.46 7.72
N LEU A 91 -4.25 -3.83 8.01
CA LEU A 91 -3.02 -4.51 8.39
C LEU A 91 -2.59 -4.04 9.79
N VAL A 92 -2.44 -4.99 10.71
CA VAL A 92 -1.87 -4.76 12.04
C VAL A 92 -0.75 -5.76 12.25
N ASP A 93 0.43 -5.26 12.63
CA ASP A 93 1.67 -6.03 12.78
C ASP A 93 2.07 -6.76 11.48
N LYS A 94 1.63 -8.02 11.33
CA LYS A 94 1.84 -8.86 10.14
C LYS A 94 0.54 -9.48 9.61
N SER A 95 -0.59 -9.20 10.24
CA SER A 95 -1.88 -9.81 9.89
C SER A 95 -2.69 -8.84 9.05
N ILE A 96 -2.98 -9.23 7.81
CA ILE A 96 -3.81 -8.47 6.88
C ILE A 96 -5.18 -9.15 6.72
N VAL A 97 -6.23 -8.35 6.74
CA VAL A 97 -7.61 -8.80 6.55
C VAL A 97 -8.38 -7.85 5.65
N THR A 98 -9.43 -8.35 5.00
CA THR A 98 -10.45 -7.48 4.40
C THR A 98 -11.52 -7.14 5.42
N VAL A 99 -11.97 -5.90 5.44
CA VAL A 99 -13.07 -5.39 6.28
C VAL A 99 -14.10 -4.67 5.42
N ASP A 100 -15.32 -4.59 5.93
CA ASP A 100 -16.41 -3.89 5.28
C ASP A 100 -16.23 -2.36 5.40
N PRO A 101 -16.84 -1.56 4.49
CA PRO A 101 -16.77 -0.09 4.54
C PRO A 101 -17.22 0.51 5.88
N ASP A 102 -18.19 -0.12 6.55
CA ASP A 102 -18.70 0.32 7.86
C ASP A 102 -17.63 0.27 8.97
N PHE A 103 -16.55 -0.50 8.79
CA PHE A 103 -15.44 -0.54 9.73
C PHE A 103 -14.79 0.84 9.91
N GLU A 104 -14.78 1.68 8.89
CA GLU A 104 -14.28 3.05 8.99
C GLU A 104 -15.09 3.89 9.98
N HIS A 105 -16.42 3.72 9.95
CA HIS A 105 -17.31 4.38 10.89
C HIS A 105 -17.06 3.88 12.32
N ILE A 106 -16.83 2.58 12.50
CA ILE A 106 -16.48 2.00 13.81
C ILE A 106 -15.15 2.58 14.31
N LEU A 107 -14.13 2.64 13.45
CA LEU A 107 -12.81 3.16 13.76
C LEU A 107 -12.88 4.64 14.20
N SER A 108 -13.63 5.43 13.44
CA SER A 108 -13.78 6.87 13.66
C SER A 108 -14.80 7.25 14.72
N SER A 109 -15.72 6.39 15.14
CA SER A 109 -16.75 6.77 16.13
C SER A 109 -16.67 6.01 17.46
N LYS A 110 -16.18 4.76 17.44
CA LYS A 110 -16.15 3.87 18.60
C LYS A 110 -14.74 3.59 19.09
N LEU A 111 -13.75 3.59 18.19
CA LEU A 111 -12.37 3.21 18.52
C LEU A 111 -11.40 4.40 18.62
N GLN A 112 -11.88 5.65 18.61
CA GLN A 112 -11.03 6.84 18.73
C GLN A 112 -10.16 6.85 20.00
N GLY A 113 -10.65 6.25 21.09
CA GLY A 113 -9.89 6.11 22.33
C GLY A 113 -8.70 5.15 22.20
N LEU A 114 -8.78 4.16 21.31
CA LEU A 114 -7.76 3.14 21.10
C LEU A 114 -6.83 3.46 19.92
N TRP A 115 -7.33 4.17 18.91
CA TRP A 115 -6.59 4.46 17.69
C TRP A 115 -6.67 5.93 17.33
N SER A 116 -5.53 6.50 16.96
CA SER A 116 -5.45 7.88 16.50
C SER A 116 -4.82 7.97 15.12
N MET A 117 -5.50 8.68 14.22
CA MET A 117 -5.03 8.94 12.85
C MET A 117 -3.70 9.72 12.88
N ARG A 118 -2.72 9.28 12.10
CA ARG A 118 -1.40 9.91 11.99
C ARG A 118 -1.07 10.38 10.59
N LEU A 119 -1.44 9.60 9.60
CA LEU A 119 -1.11 9.85 8.20
C LEU A 119 -2.31 9.51 7.34
N THR A 120 -2.57 10.34 6.33
CA THR A 120 -3.47 10.04 5.23
C THR A 120 -2.73 10.30 3.94
N LEU A 121 -2.61 9.27 3.10
CA LEU A 121 -2.13 9.35 1.73
C LEU A 121 -3.31 9.15 0.79
N LYS A 122 -3.34 9.90 -0.30
CA LYS A 122 -4.33 9.75 -1.37
C LYS A 122 -3.60 9.58 -2.68
N ALA A 123 -4.11 8.76 -3.57
CA ALA A 123 -3.67 8.78 -4.97
C ALA A 123 -4.86 8.93 -5.90
N GLU A 124 -4.68 9.72 -6.94
CA GLU A 124 -5.68 9.95 -7.98
C GLU A 124 -5.05 9.81 -9.35
N GLY A 125 -5.77 9.18 -10.27
CA GLY A 125 -5.30 8.98 -11.63
C GLY A 125 -6.26 8.20 -12.52
N SER A 126 -5.71 7.36 -13.37
CA SER A 126 -6.41 6.76 -14.50
C SER A 126 -6.13 5.27 -14.64
N ILE A 127 -7.11 4.56 -15.20
CA ILE A 127 -7.04 3.14 -15.57
C ILE A 127 -6.96 3.05 -17.09
N LEU A 128 -6.00 2.28 -17.54
CA LEU A 128 -5.68 2.02 -18.94
C LEU A 128 -5.74 0.51 -19.17
N GLU A 129 -6.33 0.10 -20.28
CA GLU A 129 -6.40 -1.31 -20.70
C GLU A 129 -5.57 -1.51 -21.96
N LEU A 130 -4.78 -2.59 -21.96
CA LEU A 130 -3.87 -2.96 -23.03
C LEU A 130 -3.82 -4.49 -23.11
N GLU A 131 -4.57 -5.09 -24.03
CA GLU A 131 -4.61 -6.55 -24.23
C GLU A 131 -4.81 -7.29 -22.90
N ASP A 132 -3.82 -8.10 -22.49
CA ASP A 132 -3.82 -8.89 -21.25
C ASP A 132 -3.38 -8.09 -20.01
N PHE A 133 -3.24 -6.76 -20.13
CA PHE A 133 -2.79 -5.88 -19.06
C PHE A 133 -3.84 -4.83 -18.70
N LYS A 134 -3.93 -4.57 -17.41
CA LYS A 134 -4.61 -3.41 -16.86
C LYS A 134 -3.62 -2.56 -16.07
N ILE A 135 -3.40 -1.34 -16.52
CA ILE A 135 -2.42 -0.42 -15.96
C ILE A 135 -3.15 0.71 -15.25
N LYS A 136 -2.82 0.96 -14.00
CA LYS A 136 -3.39 2.05 -13.21
C LYS A 136 -2.26 3.01 -12.85
N ILE A 137 -2.36 4.28 -13.24
CA ILE A 137 -1.32 5.30 -12.98
C ILE A 137 -1.94 6.40 -12.14
N ALA A 138 -1.36 6.71 -10.99
CA ALA A 138 -1.86 7.74 -10.07
C ALA A 138 -0.75 8.55 -9.41
N THR A 139 -1.03 9.83 -9.16
CA THR A 139 -0.17 10.72 -8.37
C THR A 139 -0.49 10.53 -6.89
N LEU A 140 0.52 10.16 -6.08
CA LEU A 140 0.40 9.99 -4.64
C LEU A 140 0.66 11.32 -3.93
N SER A 141 -0.21 11.69 -2.98
CA SER A 141 -0.10 12.92 -2.19
C SER A 141 -0.42 12.70 -0.71
N GLN A 142 0.12 13.58 0.14
CA GLN A 142 -0.21 13.72 1.55
C GLN A 142 -0.69 15.16 1.77
N GLY A 143 -2.02 15.36 1.85
CA GLY A 143 -2.60 16.69 1.82
C GLY A 143 -2.30 17.37 0.48
N SER A 144 -1.60 18.51 0.50
CA SER A 144 -1.16 19.22 -0.71
C SER A 144 0.22 18.79 -1.22
N MET A 145 0.96 17.98 -0.47
CA MET A 145 2.32 17.58 -0.84
C MET A 145 2.30 16.34 -1.73
N ILE A 146 2.81 16.45 -2.95
CA ILE A 146 3.03 15.30 -3.83
C ILE A 146 4.18 14.47 -3.26
N LYS A 147 4.00 13.15 -3.22
CA LYS A 147 4.98 12.16 -2.75
C LYS A 147 5.61 11.38 -3.89
N GLY A 148 4.94 11.31 -5.05
CA GLY A 148 5.44 10.64 -6.23
C GLY A 148 4.32 10.14 -7.13
N VAL A 149 4.67 9.24 -8.04
CA VAL A 149 3.74 8.50 -8.89
C VAL A 149 3.75 7.02 -8.53
N LEU A 150 2.57 6.44 -8.53
CA LEU A 150 2.33 5.03 -8.39
C LEU A 150 1.78 4.48 -9.71
N MET A 151 2.29 3.33 -10.12
CA MET A 151 1.74 2.55 -11.23
C MET A 151 1.48 1.12 -10.75
N GLU A 152 0.23 0.67 -10.84
CA GLU A 152 -0.14 -0.74 -10.71
C GLU A 152 -0.22 -1.36 -12.11
N VAL A 153 0.42 -2.51 -12.29
CA VAL A 153 0.30 -3.32 -13.50
C VAL A 153 -0.31 -4.65 -13.10
N GLU A 154 -1.45 -4.97 -13.68
CA GLU A 154 -2.20 -6.21 -13.47
C GLU A 154 -2.11 -7.05 -14.75
N TYR A 155 -1.58 -8.27 -14.65
CA TYR A 155 -1.49 -9.21 -15.77
C TYR A 155 -2.66 -10.21 -15.70
N LEU A 156 -3.62 -10.05 -16.60
CA LEU A 156 -4.94 -10.71 -16.57
C LEU A 156 -4.88 -12.20 -16.88
N SER A 157 -3.87 -12.64 -17.63
CA SER A 157 -3.72 -14.03 -18.09
C SER A 157 -3.01 -14.95 -17.09
N CYS A 158 -2.58 -14.45 -15.93
CA CYS A 158 -1.86 -15.23 -14.93
C CYS A 158 -2.46 -15.11 -13.52
N LYS A 159 -2.40 -16.20 -12.77
CA LYS A 159 -2.84 -16.28 -11.36
C LYS A 159 -1.72 -16.62 -10.39
N TYR A 160 -0.53 -16.97 -10.87
CA TYR A 160 0.60 -17.39 -10.04
C TYR A 160 1.68 -16.32 -10.07
N LEU A 161 2.12 -15.87 -8.90
CA LEU A 161 3.01 -14.71 -8.78
C LEU A 161 4.32 -14.92 -9.53
N GLU A 162 4.90 -16.12 -9.44
CA GLU A 162 6.20 -16.45 -10.02
C GLU A 162 6.21 -16.27 -11.54
N GLU A 163 5.12 -16.67 -12.21
CA GLU A 163 4.94 -16.51 -13.64
C GLU A 163 4.59 -15.05 -14.01
N GLY A 164 3.65 -14.44 -13.28
CA GLY A 164 3.18 -13.10 -13.58
C GLY A 164 4.22 -12.01 -13.30
N GLU A 165 5.06 -12.19 -12.28
CA GLU A 165 6.12 -11.24 -11.92
C GLU A 165 7.12 -11.07 -13.05
N ALA A 166 7.59 -12.16 -13.66
CA ALA A 166 8.56 -12.09 -14.76
C ALA A 166 7.99 -11.30 -15.96
N VAL A 167 6.72 -11.54 -16.30
CA VAL A 167 6.02 -10.85 -17.39
C VAL A 167 5.83 -9.36 -17.08
N ILE A 168 5.41 -9.02 -15.86
CA ILE A 168 5.22 -7.62 -15.46
C ILE A 168 6.56 -6.87 -15.42
N ARG A 169 7.64 -7.51 -14.96
CA ARG A 169 8.99 -6.90 -14.97
C ARG A 169 9.43 -6.57 -16.39
N ASP A 170 9.35 -7.53 -17.31
CA ASP A 170 9.69 -7.31 -18.71
C ASP A 170 8.85 -6.18 -19.33
N PHE A 171 7.55 -6.16 -19.08
CA PHE A 171 6.67 -5.06 -19.53
C PHE A 171 7.14 -3.68 -19.03
N ILE A 172 7.48 -3.56 -17.75
CA ILE A 172 7.93 -2.30 -17.14
C ILE A 172 9.31 -1.89 -17.69
N GLU A 173 10.22 -2.84 -17.88
CA GLU A 173 11.54 -2.59 -18.45
C GLU A 173 11.46 -2.05 -19.88
N GLN A 174 10.56 -2.61 -20.71
CA GLN A 174 10.32 -2.14 -22.07
C GLN A 174 9.72 -0.74 -22.18
N LEU A 175 9.12 -0.22 -21.11
CA LEU A 175 8.64 1.17 -21.04
C LEU A 175 9.78 2.18 -20.80
N GLU A 176 10.98 1.70 -20.47
CA GLU A 176 12.16 2.52 -20.17
C GLU A 176 11.84 3.61 -19.12
N LEU A 177 11.07 3.24 -18.08
CA LEU A 177 10.68 4.16 -17.03
C LEU A 177 11.91 4.66 -16.26
N PRO A 178 11.85 5.86 -15.65
CA PRO A 178 12.99 6.39 -14.91
C PRO A 178 13.41 5.42 -13.80
N SER A 179 14.67 5.03 -13.79
CA SER A 179 15.25 4.17 -12.75
C SER A 179 16.07 5.03 -11.79
N GLY A 180 16.13 4.60 -10.52
CA GLY A 180 16.88 5.31 -9.50
C GLY A 180 16.85 4.57 -8.17
N PRO A 181 17.71 4.94 -7.21
CA PRO A 181 17.87 4.22 -5.94
C PRO A 181 16.58 4.21 -5.09
N ASN A 182 15.67 5.16 -5.33
CA ASN A 182 14.42 5.29 -4.60
C ASN A 182 13.20 4.81 -5.40
N VAL A 183 13.39 4.39 -6.66
CA VAL A 183 12.35 3.76 -7.47
C VAL A 183 12.22 2.32 -7.02
N LYS A 184 10.99 1.85 -6.83
CA LYS A 184 10.73 0.52 -6.28
C LYS A 184 9.67 -0.20 -7.08
N LEU A 185 9.86 -1.51 -7.22
CA LEU A 185 8.91 -2.44 -7.81
C LEU A 185 8.62 -3.54 -6.79
N TYR A 186 7.35 -3.73 -6.45
CA TYR A 186 6.90 -4.63 -5.38
C TYR A 186 6.06 -5.78 -5.93
N PHE A 187 6.36 -6.99 -5.44
CA PHE A 187 5.68 -8.26 -5.73
C PHE A 187 5.50 -9.08 -4.45
N SER A 188 4.87 -8.47 -3.45
CA SER A 188 4.72 -9.05 -2.11
C SER A 188 3.54 -10.03 -2.05
N ARG A 189 3.66 -11.01 -1.14
CA ARG A 189 2.58 -11.91 -0.73
C ARG A 189 2.11 -11.59 0.68
N ALA A 190 0.81 -11.72 0.92
CA ALA A 190 0.27 -11.77 2.26
C ALA A 190 0.73 -13.05 2.97
N PRO A 191 0.99 -13.04 4.29
CA PRO A 191 1.36 -14.25 5.01
C PRO A 191 0.27 -15.33 4.84
N SER A 192 0.69 -16.56 4.53
CA SER A 192 -0.22 -17.70 4.53
C SER A 192 -0.59 -18.06 5.96
N SER A 193 -1.85 -18.47 6.16
CA SER A 193 -2.30 -19.10 7.40
C SER A 193 -1.88 -20.57 7.52
N GLY A 194 -1.11 -21.11 6.56
CA GLY A 194 -0.69 -22.51 6.49
C GLY A 194 0.77 -22.68 6.04
N ASP A 195 1.34 -23.82 6.44
CA ASP A 195 2.76 -24.20 6.39
C ASP A 195 3.26 -24.64 5.00
N GLY A 196 2.69 -24.08 3.93
CA GLY A 196 3.07 -24.39 2.55
C GLY A 196 3.38 -23.13 1.79
N ASP A 197 4.67 -22.83 1.61
CA ASP A 197 5.20 -21.84 0.66
C ASP A 197 5.11 -22.35 -0.79
N GLY A 198 4.06 -23.14 -1.09
CA GLY A 198 3.82 -23.74 -2.40
C GLY A 198 3.17 -22.77 -3.38
N GLU A 199 3.04 -23.24 -4.63
CA GLU A 199 2.33 -22.61 -5.75
C GLU A 199 0.87 -22.28 -5.36
N ARG A 200 0.67 -21.16 -4.68
CA ARG A 200 -0.65 -20.66 -4.31
C ARG A 200 -1.08 -19.60 -5.32
N GLU A 201 -2.38 -19.60 -5.64
CA GLU A 201 -2.96 -18.54 -6.44
C GLU A 201 -2.81 -17.18 -5.73
N PHE A 202 -2.52 -16.16 -6.54
CA PHE A 202 -2.50 -14.77 -6.13
C PHE A 202 -3.90 -14.31 -5.76
N GLY A 203 -4.01 -13.78 -4.54
CA GLY A 203 -5.26 -13.42 -3.89
C GLY A 203 -5.36 -11.93 -3.59
N ILE A 204 -6.56 -11.47 -3.25
CA ILE A 204 -6.83 -10.04 -2.99
C ILE A 204 -6.00 -9.45 -1.85
N LEU A 205 -5.68 -10.27 -0.85
CA LEU A 205 -4.81 -9.87 0.26
C LEU A 205 -3.36 -9.64 -0.19
N ASP A 206 -2.90 -10.29 -1.26
CA ASP A 206 -1.57 -10.06 -1.81
C ASP A 206 -1.44 -8.64 -2.38
N THR A 207 -2.41 -8.23 -3.22
CA THR A 207 -2.50 -6.83 -3.68
C THR A 207 -2.58 -5.87 -2.49
N GLY A 208 -3.45 -6.13 -1.52
CA GLY A 208 -3.53 -5.33 -0.30
C GLY A 208 -2.18 -5.21 0.42
N MET A 209 -1.45 -6.32 0.56
CA MET A 209 -0.13 -6.34 1.20
C MET A 209 0.91 -5.53 0.42
N GLN A 210 0.96 -5.66 -0.91
CA GLN A 210 1.85 -4.86 -1.75
C GLN A 210 1.67 -3.36 -1.52
N TYR A 211 0.42 -2.90 -1.49
CA TYR A 211 0.10 -1.50 -1.18
C TYR A 211 0.55 -1.09 0.22
N MET A 212 0.27 -1.92 1.22
CA MET A 212 0.62 -1.62 2.61
C MET A 212 2.14 -1.61 2.86
N GLU A 213 2.91 -2.40 2.13
CA GLU A 213 4.37 -2.36 2.21
C GLU A 213 4.94 -1.12 1.52
N LEU A 214 4.43 -0.79 0.34
CA LEU A 214 4.83 0.38 -0.44
C LEU A 214 4.53 1.68 0.32
N LEU A 215 3.32 1.81 0.87
CA LEU A 215 2.82 3.02 1.51
C LEU A 215 3.23 3.14 2.99
N ARG A 216 3.97 2.18 3.53
CA ARG A 216 4.48 2.22 4.89
C ARG A 216 5.42 3.40 5.16
N LEU A 217 5.89 4.10 4.10
CA LEU A 217 6.77 5.28 4.10
C LEU A 217 7.71 5.33 5.31
N ARG A 218 8.85 4.65 5.17
CA ARG A 218 9.98 4.70 6.13
C ARG A 218 10.77 5.99 5.97
#